data_AF-A0A9X3LYL7-F1
#
_entry.id   AF-A0A9X3LYL7-F1
#
_cell.length_a   1.000
_cell.length_b   1.000
_cell.length_c   1.000
_cell.angle_alpha   90.00
_cell.angle_beta   90.00
_cell.angle_gamma   90.00
#
_symmetry.space_group_name_H-M   'P 1'
#
loop_
_entity.id
_entity.type
_entity.pdbx_description
1 polymer ?
#
loop_
_entity_poly.entity_id
_entity_poly.type
_entity_poly.pdbx_seq_one_letter_code
_entity_poly.pdbx_strand_id
1 'polypeptide(L)'
;MTFKRLLPVLTASLLLAGCSPSAQDGEYPVYGDGYDLNTKDGMADYLKEYKTLPDDYIDHDAKELDGNNKPESFEPNAASVKKAGEVTCKNDELLQISKDYFQGDTDKLGEAVMSAGGPEEKYGDVFEALNIPDDAPDNDKYMAAAMTPLGAVMSCGDEFSDEELEKVAASMHPS
;
A
#
# COMPACT_ATOMS: atom_id res chain seq x y z
N MET A 1 -16.53 -13.29 9.55
CA MET A 1 -16.43 -12.10 8.67
C MET A 1 -15.01 -11.61 8.85
N THR A 2 -14.15 -12.01 7.94
CA THR A 2 -12.69 -12.03 8.14
C THR A 2 -12.09 -10.85 7.40
N PHE A 3 -11.68 -9.84 8.18
CA PHE A 3 -10.84 -8.71 7.79
C PHE A 3 -9.40 -9.20 7.51
N LYS A 4 -9.17 -9.96 6.43
CA LYS A 4 -7.81 -10.30 5.98
C LYS A 4 -7.73 -10.11 4.46
N ARG A 5 -7.07 -9.01 4.05
CA ARG A 5 -6.47 -8.69 2.73
C ARG A 5 -6.84 -7.28 2.20
N LEU A 6 -6.60 -6.29 3.05
CA LEU A 6 -5.81 -5.12 2.65
C LEU A 6 -4.68 -5.07 3.69
N LEU A 7 -3.59 -4.37 3.44
CA LEU A 7 -2.63 -4.03 4.49
C LEU A 7 -3.12 -2.80 5.29
N PRO A 8 -3.89 -2.92 6.38
CA PRO A 8 -5.29 -3.31 6.60
C PRO A 8 -6.24 -2.08 6.78
N VAL A 9 -6.72 -1.44 5.71
CA VAL A 9 -7.67 -0.26 5.66
C VAL A 9 -7.25 1.02 6.40
N LEU A 10 -6.66 0.91 7.57
CA LEU A 10 -6.42 1.90 8.60
C LEU A 10 -5.73 1.02 9.64
N THR A 11 -4.43 1.13 9.91
CA THR A 11 -3.90 0.58 11.18
C THR A 11 -4.41 1.47 12.30
N ALA A 12 -5.69 1.28 12.60
CA ALA A 12 -6.55 1.97 13.53
C ALA A 12 -6.90 3.44 13.16
N SER A 13 -8.20 3.75 13.16
CA SER A 13 -8.60 4.86 14.01
C SER A 13 -7.99 4.57 15.38
N LEU A 14 -6.83 5.17 15.71
CA LEU A 14 -6.06 5.00 16.97
C LEU A 14 -6.59 3.89 17.89
N LEU A 15 -5.98 2.70 17.86
CA LEU A 15 -6.35 1.52 18.65
C LEU A 15 -7.81 1.05 18.48
N LEU A 16 -8.06 -0.23 18.16
CA LEU A 16 -9.05 -1.07 18.86
C LEU A 16 -9.16 -2.50 18.28
N ALA A 17 -8.76 -3.46 19.12
CA ALA A 17 -9.38 -4.78 19.37
C ALA A 17 -9.42 -5.88 18.28
N GLY A 18 -8.55 -6.89 18.46
CA GLY A 18 -8.98 -8.23 18.95
C GLY A 18 -9.50 -9.32 17.97
N CYS A 19 -8.78 -10.46 17.96
CA CYS A 19 -9.22 -11.86 17.80
C CYS A 19 -9.59 -12.47 16.40
N SER A 20 -8.99 -13.65 16.16
CA SER A 20 -8.99 -14.67 15.07
C SER A 20 -10.35 -15.20 14.54
N PRO A 21 -10.44 -16.23 13.63
CA PRO A 21 -9.70 -16.60 12.39
C PRO A 21 -10.62 -16.90 11.16
N SER A 22 -10.00 -17.19 9.99
CA SER A 22 -10.45 -18.07 8.86
C SER A 22 -10.91 -17.48 7.50
N ALA A 23 -10.53 -18.22 6.43
CA ALA A 23 -10.79 -18.10 4.96
C ALA A 23 -9.82 -17.13 4.22
N GLN A 24 -8.93 -17.49 3.29
CA GLN A 24 -8.81 -18.58 2.30
C GLN A 24 -10.01 -18.70 1.37
N ASP A 25 -10.04 -17.92 0.29
CA ASP A 25 -10.30 -18.36 -1.09
C ASP A 25 -10.37 -17.13 -2.03
N GLY A 26 -9.31 -16.94 -2.82
CA GLY A 26 -9.20 -15.92 -3.86
C GLY A 26 -7.88 -16.17 -4.59
N GLU A 27 -7.94 -16.98 -5.65
CA GLU A 27 -6.76 -17.35 -6.45
C GLU A 27 -6.28 -16.13 -7.26
N TYR A 28 -5.19 -15.48 -6.84
CA TYR A 28 -4.39 -14.69 -7.79
C TYR A 28 -3.89 -15.62 -8.91
N PRO A 29 -3.79 -15.14 -10.16
CA PRO A 29 -3.18 -15.93 -11.23
C PRO A 29 -1.75 -16.32 -10.87
N VAL A 30 -1.26 -17.44 -11.41
CA VAL A 30 0.16 -17.79 -11.32
C VAL A 30 0.94 -16.86 -12.25
N TYR A 31 1.91 -16.13 -11.72
CA TYR A 31 2.68 -15.15 -12.50
C TYR A 31 4.01 -15.74 -12.97
N GLY A 32 4.38 -15.50 -14.22
CA GLY A 32 5.66 -15.93 -14.79
C GLY A 32 5.89 -17.45 -14.73
N ASP A 33 7.10 -17.86 -14.34
CA ASP A 33 7.56 -19.25 -14.28
C ASP A 33 6.97 -20.08 -13.10
N GLY A 34 5.85 -19.65 -12.51
CA GLY A 34 5.20 -20.39 -11.43
C GLY A 34 5.15 -19.67 -10.09
N TYR A 35 5.29 -18.35 -10.04
CA TYR A 35 5.21 -17.60 -8.78
C TYR A 35 3.79 -17.65 -8.20
N ASP A 36 3.66 -18.26 -7.02
CA ASP A 36 2.43 -18.22 -6.24
C ASP A 36 2.43 -17.02 -5.31
N LEU A 37 1.86 -15.91 -5.80
CA LEU A 37 1.72 -14.68 -5.03
C LEU A 37 0.72 -14.80 -3.87
N ASN A 38 0.09 -15.95 -3.62
CA ASN A 38 -0.64 -16.19 -2.38
C ASN A 38 0.27 -16.56 -1.22
N THR A 39 1.53 -16.88 -1.51
CA THR A 39 2.53 -17.28 -0.53
C THR A 39 3.55 -16.18 -0.33
N LYS A 40 4.06 -16.05 0.91
CA LYS A 40 5.15 -15.14 1.22
C LYS A 40 6.37 -15.38 0.33
N ASP A 41 6.76 -16.64 0.14
CA ASP A 41 7.97 -16.99 -0.61
C ASP A 41 7.79 -16.71 -2.10
N GLY A 42 6.65 -17.08 -2.69
CA GLY A 42 6.35 -16.78 -4.09
C GLY A 42 6.25 -15.27 -4.36
N MET A 43 5.67 -14.50 -3.44
CA MET A 43 5.67 -13.03 -3.52
C MET A 43 7.10 -12.45 -3.40
N ALA A 44 7.91 -12.96 -2.47
CA ALA A 44 9.27 -12.47 -2.29
C ALA A 44 10.15 -12.73 -3.52
N ASP A 45 10.07 -13.92 -4.11
CA ASP A 45 10.85 -14.25 -5.30
C ASP A 45 10.41 -13.41 -6.51
N TYR A 46 9.10 -13.22 -6.70
CA TYR A 46 8.57 -12.32 -7.72
C TYR A 46 9.08 -10.88 -7.54
N LEU A 47 8.97 -10.34 -6.33
CA LEU A 47 9.42 -8.97 -6.02
C LEU A 47 10.92 -8.81 -6.27
N LYS A 48 11.75 -9.80 -5.93
CA LYS A 48 13.20 -9.75 -6.19
C LYS A 48 13.55 -9.81 -7.67
N GLU A 49 12.81 -10.59 -8.46
CA GLU A 49 13.06 -10.70 -9.90
C GLU A 49 12.55 -9.46 -10.66
N TYR A 50 11.29 -9.07 -10.41
CA TYR A 50 10.61 -8.06 -11.20
C TYR A 50 10.65 -6.65 -10.61
N LYS A 51 11.05 -6.53 -9.34
CA LYS A 51 11.22 -5.23 -8.65
C LYS A 51 9.97 -4.35 -8.74
N THR A 52 8.80 -4.99 -8.72
CA THR A 52 7.48 -4.35 -8.82
C THR A 52 6.38 -5.31 -8.38
N LEU A 53 5.15 -4.82 -8.19
CA LEU A 53 3.94 -5.63 -7.99
C LEU A 53 3.10 -5.69 -9.28
N PRO A 54 2.39 -6.81 -9.55
CA PRO A 54 1.49 -6.88 -10.69
C PRO A 54 0.28 -5.96 -10.55
N ASP A 55 -0.17 -5.38 -11.66
CA ASP A 55 -1.31 -4.46 -11.67
C ASP A 55 -2.62 -5.16 -11.27
N ASP A 56 -2.83 -6.38 -11.76
CA ASP A 56 -4.00 -7.21 -11.45
C ASP A 56 -4.03 -7.69 -9.99
N TYR A 57 -2.87 -7.84 -9.34
CA TYR A 57 -2.80 -8.06 -7.89
C TYR A 57 -3.38 -6.85 -7.14
N ILE A 58 -2.99 -5.63 -7.53
CA ILE A 58 -3.47 -4.40 -6.90
C ILE A 58 -4.94 -4.13 -7.23
N ASP A 59 -5.34 -4.34 -8.48
CA ASP A 59 -6.73 -4.16 -8.91
C ASP A 59 -7.68 -5.16 -8.26
N HIS A 60 -7.19 -6.37 -7.92
CA HIS A 60 -7.96 -7.34 -7.14
C HIS A 60 -8.26 -6.78 -5.74
N ASP A 61 -7.22 -6.36 -5.01
CA ASP A 61 -7.37 -5.83 -3.64
C ASP A 61 -8.19 -4.53 -3.62
N ALA A 62 -8.00 -3.67 -4.62
CA ALA A 62 -8.74 -2.42 -4.73
C ALA A 62 -10.25 -2.63 -4.98
N LYS A 63 -10.64 -3.72 -5.65
CA LYS A 63 -12.07 -4.08 -5.84
C LYS A 63 -12.74 -4.53 -4.54
N GLU A 64 -11.98 -5.01 -3.57
CA GLU A 64 -12.49 -5.41 -2.25
C GLU A 64 -12.79 -4.20 -1.35
N LEU A 65 -12.37 -2.99 -1.72
CA LEU A 65 -12.74 -1.76 -1.02
C LEU A 65 -14.24 -1.46 -1.20
N ASP A 66 -15.00 -1.60 -0.11
CA ASP A 66 -16.42 -1.23 -0.04
C ASP A 66 -16.71 -0.11 0.97
N GLY A 67 -17.89 0.51 0.81
CA GLY A 67 -18.47 1.40 1.82
C GLY A 67 -17.61 2.62 2.12
N ASN A 68 -17.48 2.96 3.41
CA ASN A 68 -16.77 4.15 3.88
C ASN A 68 -15.24 4.08 3.67
N ASN A 69 -14.71 2.93 3.24
CA ASN A 69 -13.27 2.76 2.98
C ASN A 69 -12.92 3.07 1.52
N LYS A 70 -13.89 3.41 0.67
CA LYS A 70 -13.65 3.78 -0.72
C LYS A 70 -13.53 5.31 -0.85
N PRO A 71 -12.48 5.84 -1.49
CA PRO A 71 -12.38 7.27 -1.72
C PRO A 71 -13.47 7.77 -2.68
N GLU A 72 -13.91 9.02 -2.48
CA GLU A 72 -14.97 9.64 -3.28
C GLU A 72 -14.42 10.40 -4.50
N SER A 73 -13.23 10.97 -4.36
CA SER A 73 -12.63 11.91 -5.34
C SER A 73 -11.72 11.22 -6.36
N PHE A 74 -11.35 9.96 -6.14
CA PHE A 74 -10.53 9.19 -7.08
C PHE A 74 -10.87 7.71 -7.03
N GLU A 75 -10.49 6.97 -8.07
CA GLU A 75 -10.68 5.52 -8.12
C GLU A 75 -9.45 4.80 -7.57
N PRO A 76 -9.59 3.92 -6.56
CA PRO A 76 -8.50 3.07 -6.10
C PRO A 76 -8.26 1.97 -7.14
N ASN A 77 -7.10 1.97 -7.78
CA ASN A 77 -6.65 0.93 -8.73
C ASN A 77 -5.11 0.95 -8.89
N ALA A 78 -4.56 0.02 -9.66
CA ALA A 78 -3.13 -0.04 -9.93
C ALA A 78 -2.57 1.27 -10.49
N ALA A 79 -3.32 1.97 -11.35
CA ALA A 79 -2.87 3.23 -11.92
C ALA A 79 -2.80 4.36 -10.89
N SER A 80 -3.75 4.46 -9.95
CA SER A 80 -3.68 5.43 -8.86
C SER A 80 -2.52 5.12 -7.92
N VAL A 81 -2.32 3.85 -7.58
CA VAL A 81 -1.21 3.41 -6.71
C VAL A 81 0.14 3.72 -7.36
N LYS A 82 0.31 3.45 -8.65
CA LYS A 82 1.52 3.84 -9.42
C LYS A 82 1.74 5.35 -9.42
N LYS A 83 0.71 6.17 -9.66
CA LYS A 83 0.84 7.64 -9.63
C LYS A 83 1.33 8.15 -8.28
N ALA A 84 0.76 7.64 -7.19
CA ALA A 84 1.24 7.97 -5.85
C ALA A 84 2.71 7.55 -5.69
N GLY A 85 3.04 6.34 -6.14
CA GLY A 85 4.39 5.79 -6.15
C GLY A 85 5.43 6.59 -6.93
N GLU A 86 5.08 7.12 -8.10
CA GLU A 86 5.96 7.96 -8.92
C GLU A 86 6.35 9.26 -8.21
N VAL A 87 5.45 9.82 -7.40
CA VAL A 87 5.73 10.98 -6.55
C VAL A 87 6.60 10.56 -5.37
N THR A 88 6.22 9.48 -4.68
CA THR A 88 6.99 8.92 -3.57
C THR A 88 8.42 8.61 -3.96
N CYS A 89 8.65 8.07 -5.15
CA CYS A 89 9.97 7.71 -5.63
C CYS A 89 10.89 8.92 -5.86
N LYS A 90 10.32 10.09 -6.15
CA LYS A 90 11.08 11.34 -6.36
C LYS A 90 11.33 12.08 -5.05
N ASN A 91 10.81 11.58 -3.93
CA ASN A 91 10.90 12.19 -2.63
C ASN A 91 11.54 11.21 -1.64
N ASP A 92 12.84 11.40 -1.35
CA ASP A 92 13.62 10.52 -0.48
C ASP A 92 12.98 10.32 0.90
N GLU A 93 12.31 11.34 1.45
CA GLU A 93 11.63 11.23 2.74
C GLU A 93 10.42 10.28 2.65
N LEU A 94 9.57 10.42 1.63
CA LEU A 94 8.42 9.54 1.43
C LEU A 94 8.84 8.11 1.07
N LEU A 95 9.91 7.96 0.29
CA LEU A 95 10.50 6.65 -0.01
C LEU A 95 11.01 5.98 1.27
N GLN A 96 11.70 6.72 2.15
CA GLN A 96 12.17 6.17 3.41
C GLN A 96 11.00 5.78 4.34
N ILE A 97 9.96 6.62 4.44
CA ILE A 97 8.73 6.29 5.18
C ILE A 97 8.11 4.98 4.66
N SER A 98 8.09 4.80 3.34
CA SER A 98 7.58 3.58 2.69
C SER A 98 8.41 2.34 3.04
N LYS A 99 9.74 2.45 3.04
CA LYS A 99 10.64 1.37 3.45
C LYS A 99 10.46 1.01 4.92
N ASP A 100 10.42 2.01 5.78
CA ASP A 100 10.25 1.86 7.23
C ASP A 100 8.90 1.16 7.55
N TYR A 101 7.83 1.53 6.84
CA TYR A 101 6.53 0.89 6.95
C TYR A 101 6.61 -0.64 6.75
N PHE A 102 7.27 -1.10 5.68
CA PHE A 102 7.41 -2.54 5.42
C PHE A 102 8.34 -3.25 6.41
N GLN A 103 9.29 -2.52 7.01
CA GLN A 103 10.14 -3.03 8.08
C GLN A 103 9.41 -3.13 9.43
N GLY A 104 8.18 -2.61 9.51
CA GLY A 104 7.31 -2.67 10.70
C GLY A 104 7.31 -1.38 11.53
N ASP A 105 8.02 -0.34 11.10
CA ASP A 105 7.96 1.01 11.69
C ASP A 105 6.82 1.80 11.04
N THR A 106 5.60 1.56 11.50
CA THR A 106 4.39 2.23 11.00
C THR A 106 4.20 3.64 11.56
N ASP A 107 4.96 3.99 12.61
CA ASP A 107 4.75 5.24 13.35
C ASP A 107 5.10 6.45 12.49
N LYS A 108 6.16 6.38 11.68
CA LYS A 108 6.54 7.47 10.76
C LYS A 108 5.48 7.77 9.71
N LEU A 109 4.82 6.74 9.18
CA LEU A 109 3.69 6.94 8.28
C LEU A 109 2.54 7.62 9.01
N GLY A 110 2.20 7.15 10.22
CA GLY A 110 1.17 7.75 11.07
C GLY A 110 1.46 9.22 11.42
N GLU A 111 2.69 9.54 11.82
CA GLU A 111 3.13 10.90 12.13
C GLU A 111 3.11 11.81 10.90
N ALA A 112 3.54 11.32 9.74
CA ALA A 112 3.50 12.09 8.49
C ALA A 112 2.06 12.40 8.07
N VAL A 113 1.13 11.46 8.28
CA VAL A 113 -0.29 11.64 7.98
C VAL A 113 -0.98 12.55 9.00
N MET A 114 -0.62 12.46 10.28
CA MET A 114 -1.20 13.25 11.38
C MET A 114 -0.40 14.51 11.71
N SER A 115 0.42 15.00 10.76
CA SER A 115 1.27 16.16 11.00
C SER A 115 0.45 17.41 11.37
N ALA A 116 1.06 18.38 12.04
CA ALA A 116 0.36 19.60 12.46
C ALA A 116 -0.17 20.43 11.27
N GLY A 117 0.45 20.31 10.09
CA GLY A 117 -0.01 20.88 8.83
C GLY A 117 -1.02 20.00 8.07
N GLY A 118 -1.45 18.89 8.65
CA GLY A 118 -2.27 17.87 7.99
C GLY A 118 -1.46 16.96 7.06
N PRO A 119 -2.10 15.99 6.42
CA PRO A 119 -1.42 15.12 5.47
C PRO A 119 -0.90 15.90 4.23
N GLU A 120 -1.43 17.07 3.93
CA GLU A 120 -1.00 17.95 2.81
C GLU A 120 0.46 18.41 2.94
N GLU A 121 0.96 18.60 4.16
CA GLU A 121 2.34 19.04 4.39
C GLU A 121 3.35 18.03 3.82
N LYS A 122 3.03 16.74 3.89
CA LYS A 122 3.91 15.63 3.47
C LYS A 122 3.49 15.00 2.15
N TYR A 123 2.18 14.95 1.88
CA TYR A 123 1.59 14.24 0.75
C TYR A 123 0.89 15.15 -0.27
N GLY A 124 1.04 16.48 -0.18
CA GLY A 124 0.44 17.43 -1.12
C GLY A 124 0.71 17.11 -2.59
N ASP A 125 1.97 16.79 -2.93
CA ASP A 125 2.34 16.40 -4.30
C ASP A 125 1.67 15.09 -4.75
N VAL A 126 1.42 14.16 -3.81
CA VAL A 126 0.68 12.91 -4.09
C VAL A 126 -0.78 13.24 -4.38
N PHE A 127 -1.38 14.15 -3.62
CA PHE A 127 -2.77 14.58 -3.82
C PHE A 127 -2.94 15.30 -5.16
N GLU A 128 -2.00 16.17 -5.53
CA GLU A 128 -1.97 16.81 -6.84
C GLU A 128 -1.88 15.77 -7.97
N ALA A 129 -0.99 14.78 -7.86
CA ALA A 129 -0.85 13.72 -8.87
C ALA A 129 -2.11 12.87 -9.03
N LEU A 130 -2.87 12.67 -7.95
CA LEU A 130 -4.14 11.95 -7.94
C LEU A 130 -5.34 12.84 -8.30
N ASN A 131 -5.15 14.15 -8.49
CA ASN A 131 -6.21 15.14 -8.69
C ASN A 131 -7.23 15.18 -7.55
N ILE A 132 -6.77 15.01 -6.31
CA ILE A 132 -7.61 15.13 -5.12
C ILE A 132 -7.76 16.63 -4.81
N PRO A 133 -9.00 17.17 -4.77
CA PRO A 133 -9.20 18.58 -4.48
C PRO A 133 -8.92 18.90 -3.00
N ASP A 134 -8.57 20.17 -2.71
CA ASP A 134 -8.27 20.62 -1.35
C ASP A 134 -9.42 20.39 -0.36
N ASP A 135 -10.67 20.44 -0.84
CA ASP A 135 -11.89 20.21 -0.07
C ASP A 135 -12.39 18.76 -0.09
N ALA A 136 -11.59 17.83 -0.63
CA ALA A 136 -11.89 16.41 -0.57
C ALA A 136 -12.04 15.92 0.88
N PRO A 137 -12.87 14.89 1.12
CA PRO A 137 -12.96 14.25 2.43
C PRO A 137 -11.59 13.80 2.94
N ASP A 138 -11.34 13.92 4.25
CA ASP A 138 -10.08 13.49 4.86
C ASP A 138 -9.76 12.03 4.55
N ASN A 139 -10.78 11.18 4.42
CA ASN A 139 -10.63 9.78 4.03
C ASN A 139 -9.91 9.61 2.70
N ASP A 140 -10.18 10.45 1.70
CA ASP A 140 -9.52 10.38 0.40
C ASP A 140 -8.03 10.69 0.52
N LYS A 141 -7.69 11.70 1.34
CA LYS A 141 -6.32 12.10 1.62
C LYS A 141 -5.57 11.02 2.38
N TYR A 142 -6.21 10.39 3.37
CA TYR A 142 -5.65 9.25 4.11
C TYR A 142 -5.43 8.04 3.21
N MET A 143 -6.38 7.70 2.35
CA MET A 143 -6.25 6.58 1.41
C MET A 143 -5.13 6.85 0.39
N ALA A 144 -5.02 8.07 -0.13
CA ALA A 144 -3.93 8.45 -1.02
C ALA A 144 -2.55 8.34 -0.35
N ALA A 145 -2.41 8.82 0.88
CA ALA A 145 -1.18 8.67 1.65
C ALA A 145 -0.86 7.19 1.93
N ALA A 146 -1.87 6.37 2.28
CA ALA A 146 -1.71 4.94 2.54
C ALA A 146 -1.34 4.11 1.30
N MET A 147 -1.61 4.60 0.09
CA MET A 147 -1.18 3.95 -1.16
C MET A 147 0.31 4.15 -1.45
N THR A 148 0.96 5.14 -0.83
CA THR A 148 2.34 5.50 -1.16
C THR A 148 3.37 4.37 -0.94
N PRO A 149 3.28 3.52 0.11
CA PRO A 149 4.25 2.44 0.27
C PRO A 149 4.16 1.39 -0.84
N LEU A 150 2.93 0.94 -1.17
CA LEU A 150 2.72 0.00 -2.28
C LEU A 150 3.07 0.65 -3.63
N GLY A 151 2.74 1.92 -3.80
CA GLY A 151 3.13 2.70 -4.98
C GLY A 151 4.64 2.76 -5.18
N ALA A 152 5.41 2.96 -4.11
CA ALA A 152 6.87 2.98 -4.15
C ALA A 152 7.43 1.65 -4.66
N VAL A 153 6.91 0.53 -4.16
CA VAL A 153 7.29 -0.82 -4.64
C VAL A 153 6.94 -0.98 -6.12
N MET A 154 5.74 -0.54 -6.54
CA MET A 154 5.32 -0.64 -7.94
C MET A 154 6.16 0.22 -8.90
N SER A 155 6.56 1.42 -8.46
CA SER A 155 7.11 2.46 -9.34
C SER A 155 8.64 2.49 -9.33
N CYS A 156 9.26 2.07 -8.23
CA CYS A 156 10.70 1.95 -8.12
C CYS A 156 11.15 0.90 -7.10
N GLY A 157 10.65 -0.33 -7.24
CA GLY A 157 11.12 -1.45 -6.43
C GLY A 157 12.62 -1.74 -6.56
N ASP A 158 13.31 -1.20 -7.58
CA ASP A 158 14.78 -1.22 -7.69
C ASP A 158 15.49 -0.47 -6.55
N GLU A 159 14.83 0.51 -5.93
CA GLU A 159 15.35 1.23 -4.77
C GLU A 159 15.29 0.38 -3.48
N PHE A 160 14.62 -0.77 -3.52
CA PHE A 160 14.51 -1.70 -2.40
C PHE A 160 15.53 -2.84 -2.57
N SER A 161 16.30 -3.07 -1.52
CA SER A 161 17.16 -4.24 -1.41
C SER A 161 16.34 -5.53 -1.38
N ASP A 162 16.96 -6.66 -1.68
CA ASP A 162 16.29 -7.97 -1.63
C ASP A 162 15.74 -8.27 -0.22
N GLU A 163 16.44 -7.85 0.84
CA GLU A 163 15.95 -7.99 2.21
C GLU A 163 14.70 -7.13 2.46
N GLU A 164 14.67 -5.89 1.95
CA GLU A 164 13.48 -5.03 2.06
C GLU A 164 12.30 -5.61 1.28
N LEU A 165 12.53 -6.18 0.09
CA LEU A 165 11.49 -6.84 -0.70
C LEU A 165 10.94 -8.12 -0.03
N GLU A 166 11.78 -8.86 0.71
CA GLU A 166 11.29 -9.93 1.57
C GLU A 166 10.38 -9.42 2.69
N LYS A 167 10.64 -8.23 3.23
CA LYS A 167 9.77 -7.58 4.22
C LYS A 167 8.46 -7.11 3.60
N VAL A 168 8.49 -6.58 2.37
CA VAL A 168 7.27 -6.27 1.60
C VAL A 168 6.42 -7.54 1.48
N ALA A 169 6.98 -8.65 0.99
CA ALA A 169 6.26 -9.92 0.89
C ALA A 169 5.73 -10.43 2.24
N ALA A 170 6.52 -10.31 3.31
CA ALA A 170 6.10 -10.69 4.66
C ALA A 170 4.93 -9.85 5.18
N SER A 171 4.89 -8.56 4.83
CA SER A 171 3.82 -7.64 5.20
C SER A 171 2.49 -7.98 4.50
N MET A 172 2.56 -8.45 3.25
CA MET A 172 1.40 -8.83 2.44
C MET A 172 0.85 -10.20 2.82
N HIS A 173 1.72 -11.10 3.29
CA HIS A 173 1.37 -12.46 3.73
C HIS A 173 1.80 -12.73 5.18
N PRO A 174 1.17 -12.08 6.17
CA PRO A 174 1.43 -12.35 7.58
C PRO A 174 0.95 -13.76 7.94
N SER A 175 1.88 -14.59 8.41
CA SER A 175 1.66 -16.00 8.78
C SER A 175 0.59 -16.19 9.85
#